data_AF-A0A518JUV9-F1
#
_entry.id   AF-A0A518JUV9-F1
#
_cell.length_a   1.000
_cell.length_b   1.000
_cell.length_c   1.000
_cell.angle_alpha   90.00
_cell.angle_beta   90.00
_cell.angle_gamma   90.00
#
_symmetry.space_group_name_H-M   'P 1'
#
loop_
_entity.id
_entity.type
_entity.pdbx_description
1 polymer ?
#
loop_
_entity_poly.entity_id
_entity_poly.type
_entity_poly.pdbx_seq_one_letter_code
_entity_poly.pdbx_strand_id
1 'polypeptide(L)'
;MFSHTRNLGLIALAVGMMITAGGSEADADYGYGQRQYYSSWSYQPTQSYSYTRYYYRPTVTSNSYSYHYCISYPSQPRYVYYYNPTSQVYWGRYDLEGKKGAEYSLLAEADRKKDLKAIPESAFPTPGAMPAIPDSKDGVSIEPIRTKPGDKPEDLPATN
;
A
#
# COMPACT_ATOMS: atom_id res chain seq x y z
N MET A 1 32.61 -48.84 55.04
CA MET A 1 32.40 -48.20 53.73
C MET A 1 30.99 -48.53 53.27
N PHE A 2 30.21 -47.49 52.96
CA PHE A 2 28.76 -47.54 52.72
C PHE A 2 28.37 -48.14 51.35
N SER A 3 27.45 -49.10 51.41
CA SER A 3 26.20 -49.31 50.66
C SER A 3 25.89 -48.62 49.31
N HIS A 4 25.41 -49.46 48.37
CA HIS A 4 24.09 -49.44 47.68
C HIS A 4 23.82 -48.66 46.36
N THR A 5 23.29 -49.46 45.41
CA THR A 5 22.17 -49.25 44.45
C THR A 5 22.26 -48.37 43.17
N ARG A 6 22.02 -49.09 42.06
CA ARG A 6 21.31 -48.80 40.79
C ARG A 6 20.37 -47.57 40.82
N ASN A 7 20.31 -46.81 39.71
CA ASN A 7 19.13 -46.65 38.83
C ASN A 7 19.06 -45.32 38.04
N LEU A 8 18.35 -45.40 36.90
CA LEU A 8 17.45 -44.41 36.28
C LEU A 8 18.03 -43.25 35.44
N GLY A 9 17.91 -43.43 34.12
CA GLY A 9 16.96 -42.69 33.30
C GLY A 9 17.14 -41.17 33.22
N LEU A 10 17.86 -40.71 32.19
CA LEU A 10 17.76 -39.33 31.73
C LEU A 10 16.59 -39.21 30.76
N ILE A 11 15.45 -38.79 31.31
CA ILE A 11 14.30 -38.25 30.57
C ILE A 11 14.74 -36.89 30.02
N ALA A 12 14.88 -36.76 28.71
CA ALA A 12 15.08 -35.47 28.05
C ALA A 12 13.76 -34.69 28.08
N LEU A 13 13.77 -33.57 28.78
CA LEU A 13 12.66 -32.61 28.89
C LEU A 13 12.45 -31.92 27.53
N ALA A 14 11.33 -32.17 26.87
CA ALA A 14 10.91 -31.43 25.69
C ALA A 14 10.45 -30.02 26.11
N VAL A 15 11.21 -28.99 25.73
CA VAL A 15 10.80 -27.59 25.86
C VAL A 15 9.78 -27.31 24.76
N GLY A 16 8.50 -27.34 25.12
CA GLY A 16 7.42 -26.86 24.26
C GLY A 16 7.49 -25.35 24.11
N MET A 17 8.01 -24.88 22.97
CA MET A 17 7.97 -23.48 22.59
C MET A 17 6.62 -23.21 21.90
N MET A 18 5.63 -22.74 22.68
CA MET A 18 4.45 -22.11 22.10
C MET A 18 4.90 -20.85 21.37
N ILE A 19 4.84 -20.86 20.04
CA ILE A 19 4.86 -19.63 19.26
C ILE A 19 3.41 -19.19 19.06
N THR A 20 2.92 -18.38 20.01
CA THR A 20 1.83 -17.45 19.72
C THR A 20 2.44 -16.21 19.09
N ALA A 21 2.52 -16.21 17.77
CA ALA A 21 2.77 -15.03 16.95
C ALA A 21 1.89 -15.22 15.72
N GLY A 22 0.96 -14.35 15.36
CA GLY A 22 0.76 -12.96 15.71
C GLY A 22 -0.09 -12.45 14.57
N GLY A 23 -1.37 -12.81 14.57
CA GLY A 23 -2.35 -12.27 13.63
C GLY A 23 -2.57 -10.80 13.98
N SER A 24 -1.68 -9.93 13.52
CA SER A 24 -1.96 -8.50 13.43
C SER A 24 -2.58 -8.25 12.06
N GLU A 25 -3.79 -8.76 11.86
CA GLU A 25 -4.72 -8.10 10.95
C GLU A 25 -5.35 -6.97 11.76
N ALA A 26 -4.63 -5.86 11.83
CA ALA A 26 -5.27 -4.59 12.14
C ALA A 26 -6.21 -4.30 10.96
N ASP A 27 -7.42 -4.85 11.02
CA ASP A 27 -8.56 -4.29 10.32
C ASP A 27 -8.67 -2.84 10.78
N ALA A 28 -8.14 -1.94 9.98
CA ALA A 28 -8.35 -0.52 10.17
C ALA A 28 -9.86 -0.29 10.11
N ASP A 29 -10.43 0.10 11.24
CA ASP A 29 -11.82 0.50 11.42
C ASP A 29 -12.22 1.53 10.35
N TYR A 30 -12.84 1.08 9.25
CA TYR A 30 -13.30 1.94 8.15
C TYR A 30 -14.61 2.63 8.54
N GLY A 31 -14.51 3.56 9.50
CA GLY A 31 -15.65 4.29 10.03
C GLY A 31 -16.42 5.07 8.96
N TYR A 32 -17.74 4.89 8.94
CA TYR A 32 -18.69 5.83 8.34
C TYR A 32 -18.39 7.24 8.85
N GLY A 33 -17.83 8.11 7.99
CA GLY A 33 -17.53 9.50 8.34
C GLY A 33 -16.20 10.07 7.82
N GLN A 34 -15.25 9.22 7.41
CA GLN A 34 -13.96 9.69 6.88
C GLN A 34 -14.12 10.44 5.55
N ARG A 35 -13.34 11.49 5.30
CA ARG A 35 -13.43 12.22 4.01
C ARG A 35 -12.69 11.51 2.89
N GLN A 36 -11.60 10.85 3.25
CA GLN A 36 -10.71 10.16 2.34
C GLN A 36 -10.02 9.02 3.09
N TYR A 37 -9.67 7.95 2.40
CA TYR A 37 -8.90 6.84 2.95
C TYR A 37 -8.30 5.97 1.83
N TYR A 38 -7.29 5.18 2.18
CA TYR A 38 -6.74 4.14 1.30
C TYR A 38 -7.26 2.77 1.74
N SER A 39 -7.54 1.88 0.79
CA SER A 39 -7.79 0.48 1.11
C SER A 39 -6.48 -0.26 1.44
N SER A 40 -6.63 -1.51 1.88
CA SER A 40 -5.52 -2.47 1.89
C SER A 40 -4.94 -2.65 0.49
N TRP A 41 -3.65 -2.99 0.44
CA TRP A 41 -2.97 -3.34 -0.81
C TRP A 41 -3.48 -4.68 -1.33
N SER A 42 -3.54 -4.81 -2.65
CA SER A 42 -3.90 -6.02 -3.38
C SER A 42 -2.89 -6.26 -4.48
N TYR A 43 -2.47 -7.51 -4.66
CA TYR A 43 -1.56 -7.89 -5.74
C TYR A 43 -2.33 -8.43 -6.94
N GLN A 44 -1.97 -7.99 -8.14
CA GLN A 44 -2.52 -8.48 -9.41
C GLN A 44 -1.47 -9.36 -10.12
N PRO A 45 -1.55 -10.70 -10.00
CA PRO A 45 -0.50 -11.60 -10.52
C PRO A 45 -0.35 -11.55 -12.04
N THR A 46 -1.44 -11.47 -12.80
CA THR A 46 -1.41 -11.50 -14.28
C THR A 46 -0.63 -10.34 -14.88
N GLN A 47 -0.71 -9.17 -14.25
CA GLN A 47 -0.04 -7.95 -14.73
C GLN A 47 1.15 -7.55 -13.85
N SER A 48 1.45 -8.35 -12.82
CA SER A 48 2.58 -8.18 -11.90
C SER A 48 2.69 -6.78 -11.30
N TYR A 49 1.62 -6.29 -10.68
CA TYR A 49 1.62 -5.02 -9.93
C TYR A 49 0.82 -5.12 -8.64
N SER A 50 1.15 -4.28 -7.67
CA SER A 50 0.34 -4.08 -6.47
C SER A 50 -0.50 -2.82 -6.63
N TYR A 51 -1.71 -2.82 -6.09
CA TYR A 51 -2.57 -1.64 -6.11
C TYR A 51 -3.30 -1.46 -4.78
N THR A 52 -3.58 -0.21 -4.44
CA THR A 52 -4.58 0.16 -3.43
C THR A 52 -5.55 1.16 -4.07
N ARG A 53 -6.75 1.27 -3.51
CA ARG A 53 -7.76 2.25 -3.92
C ARG A 53 -7.74 3.41 -2.93
N TYR A 54 -7.53 4.60 -3.46
CA TYR A 54 -7.73 5.84 -2.73
C TYR A 54 -9.17 6.28 -2.89
N TYR A 55 -9.97 6.15 -1.84
CA TYR A 55 -11.36 6.60 -1.79
C TYR A 55 -11.43 8.02 -1.25
N TYR A 56 -12.28 8.85 -1.84
CA TYR A 56 -12.50 10.22 -1.39
C TYR A 56 -13.92 10.71 -1.65
N ARG A 57 -14.33 11.69 -0.87
CA ARG A 57 -15.54 12.47 -1.08
C ARG A 57 -15.16 13.88 -1.53
N PRO A 58 -15.66 14.35 -2.69
CA PRO A 58 -15.28 15.67 -3.21
C PRO A 58 -15.74 16.78 -2.26
N THR A 59 -16.88 16.61 -1.59
CA THR A 59 -17.39 17.55 -0.57
C THR A 59 -17.71 16.80 0.73
N VAL A 60 -17.71 17.53 1.85
CA VAL A 60 -18.10 16.99 3.17
C VAL A 60 -19.55 16.48 3.22
N THR A 61 -20.41 17.03 2.37
CA THR A 61 -21.83 16.67 2.26
C THR A 61 -22.10 15.55 1.27
N SER A 62 -21.11 15.13 0.47
CA SER A 62 -21.30 14.01 -0.44
C SER A 62 -21.48 12.71 0.36
N ASN A 63 -22.47 11.91 -0.04
CA ASN A 63 -22.69 10.58 0.51
C ASN A 63 -22.00 9.48 -0.30
N SER A 64 -21.48 9.82 -1.49
CA SER A 64 -20.84 8.87 -2.39
C SER A 64 -19.33 9.11 -2.42
N TYR A 65 -18.58 8.00 -2.41
CA TYR A 65 -17.15 8.01 -2.64
C TYR A 65 -16.84 7.84 -4.12
N SER A 66 -15.91 8.66 -4.60
CA SER A 66 -15.13 8.38 -5.80
C SER A 66 -13.84 7.67 -5.39
N TYR A 67 -13.17 7.03 -6.35
CA TYR A 67 -11.87 6.41 -6.07
C TYR A 67 -10.91 6.53 -7.23
N HIS A 68 -9.63 6.65 -6.90
CA HIS A 68 -8.51 6.50 -7.83
C HIS A 68 -7.69 5.27 -7.45
N TYR A 69 -7.01 4.68 -8.42
CA TYR A 69 -6.05 3.61 -8.16
C TYR A 69 -4.68 4.20 -7.85
N CYS A 70 -4.01 3.64 -6.84
CA CYS A 70 -2.61 3.87 -6.54
C CYS A 70 -1.88 2.57 -6.84
N ILE A 71 -0.99 2.57 -7.83
CA ILE A 71 -0.40 1.38 -8.43
C ILE A 71 1.11 1.41 -8.22
N SER A 72 1.67 0.33 -7.70
CA SER A 72 3.11 0.14 -7.57
C SER A 72 3.56 -1.02 -8.45
N TYR A 73 4.61 -0.77 -9.23
CA TYR A 73 5.22 -1.76 -10.10
C TYR A 73 6.53 -2.27 -9.49
N PRO A 74 6.77 -3.59 -9.45
CA PRO A 74 8.03 -4.15 -8.96
C PRO A 74 9.27 -3.66 -9.72
N SER A 75 9.11 -3.30 -11.00
CA SER A 75 10.20 -2.73 -11.80
C SER A 75 10.61 -1.31 -11.37
N GLN A 76 9.75 -0.61 -10.62
CA GLN A 76 9.98 0.76 -10.14
C GLN A 76 9.41 0.90 -8.71
N PRO A 77 9.99 0.19 -7.73
CA PRO A 77 9.39 0.02 -6.39
C PRO A 77 9.39 1.32 -5.58
N ARG A 78 10.18 2.31 -5.98
CA ARG A 78 10.23 3.65 -5.37
C ARG A 78 8.95 4.45 -5.58
N TYR A 79 8.23 4.22 -6.69
CA TYR A 79 7.12 5.07 -7.10
C TYR A 79 5.76 4.37 -6.96
N VAL A 80 4.77 5.16 -6.54
CA VAL A 80 3.35 4.81 -6.58
C VAL A 80 2.64 5.73 -7.55
N TYR A 81 2.05 5.15 -8.59
CA TYR A 81 1.39 5.85 -9.67
C TYR A 81 -0.09 6.03 -9.41
N TYR A 82 -0.61 7.24 -9.61
CA TYR A 82 -2.02 7.54 -9.42
C TYR A 82 -2.74 7.50 -10.75
N TYR A 83 -3.79 6.68 -10.82
CA TYR A 83 -4.57 6.43 -12.02
C TYR A 83 -6.06 6.71 -11.76
N ASN A 84 -6.67 7.52 -12.62
CA ASN A 84 -8.09 7.81 -12.56
C ASN A 84 -8.85 6.80 -13.44
N PRO A 85 -9.72 5.95 -12.87
CA PRO A 85 -10.44 4.93 -13.64
C PRO A 85 -11.51 5.51 -14.56
N THR A 86 -12.06 6.70 -14.23
CA THR A 86 -13.12 7.36 -15.01
C THR A 86 -12.56 7.96 -16.29
N SER A 87 -11.48 8.73 -16.19
CA SER A 87 -10.80 9.33 -17.36
C SER A 87 -9.77 8.41 -18.00
N GLN A 88 -9.49 7.26 -17.37
CA GLN A 88 -8.53 6.26 -17.82
C GLN A 88 -7.13 6.83 -18.07
N VAL A 89 -6.62 7.67 -17.16
CA VAL A 89 -5.28 8.24 -17.28
C VAL A 89 -4.51 8.21 -15.96
N TYR A 90 -3.20 8.06 -16.08
CA TYR A 90 -2.28 8.40 -15.00
C TYR A 90 -2.17 9.92 -14.90
N TRP A 91 -2.18 10.42 -13.67
CA TRP A 91 -2.21 11.86 -13.41
C TRP A 91 -1.11 12.33 -12.44
N GLY A 92 -0.34 11.41 -11.88
CA GLY A 92 0.84 11.74 -11.09
C GLY A 92 1.48 10.51 -10.47
N ARG A 93 2.53 10.75 -9.70
CA ARG A 93 3.22 9.71 -8.92
C ARG A 93 3.65 10.25 -7.56
N TYR A 94 3.79 9.33 -6.62
CA TYR A 94 4.30 9.58 -5.30
C TYR A 94 5.63 8.83 -5.11
N ASP A 95 6.62 9.52 -4.57
CA ASP A 95 7.95 9.01 -4.26
C ASP A 95 7.99 8.51 -2.81
N LEU A 96 8.07 7.19 -2.63
CA LEU A 96 8.12 6.55 -1.31
C LEU A 96 9.42 6.83 -0.56
N GLU A 97 10.44 7.35 -1.24
CA GLU A 97 11.74 7.73 -0.70
C GLU A 97 11.98 9.24 -0.80
N GLY A 98 10.94 9.99 -1.18
CA GLY A 98 10.97 11.43 -1.33
C GLY A 98 11.15 12.17 0.00
N LYS A 99 11.46 13.46 -0.11
CA LYS A 99 11.53 14.34 1.06
C LYS A 99 10.12 14.57 1.61
N LYS A 100 9.97 14.50 2.93
CA LYS A 100 8.68 14.73 3.59
C LYS A 100 8.02 16.05 3.16
N GLY A 101 6.79 16.00 2.66
CA GLY A 101 6.04 17.14 2.12
C GLY A 101 6.40 17.55 0.69
N ALA A 102 7.29 16.80 0.04
CA ALA A 102 7.73 16.98 -1.35
C ALA A 102 7.92 15.61 -2.02
N GLU A 103 6.90 14.75 -1.93
CA GLU A 103 6.91 13.39 -2.47
C GLU A 103 6.08 13.26 -3.76
N TYR A 104 5.23 14.23 -4.12
CA TYR A 104 4.27 14.06 -5.20
C TYR A 104 4.63 14.83 -6.47
N SER A 105 4.73 14.13 -7.59
CA SER A 105 4.88 14.73 -8.92
C SER A 105 3.54 14.67 -9.67
N LEU A 106 2.89 15.82 -9.82
CA LEU A 106 1.64 15.95 -10.58
C LEU A 106 1.94 16.10 -12.08
N LEU A 107 1.36 15.24 -12.92
CA LEU A 107 1.50 15.35 -14.37
C LEU A 107 0.68 16.54 -14.91
N ALA A 108 1.28 17.27 -15.84
CA ALA A 108 0.57 18.23 -16.68
C ALA A 108 -0.50 17.50 -17.49
N GLU A 109 -1.63 18.16 -17.76
CA GLU A 109 -2.79 17.52 -18.40
C GLU A 109 -2.48 16.92 -19.77
N ALA A 110 -1.61 17.58 -20.54
CA ALA A 110 -1.17 17.11 -21.87
C ALA A 110 -0.38 15.78 -21.82
N ASP A 111 0.31 15.54 -20.71
CA ASP A 111 1.17 14.37 -20.49
C ASP A 111 0.44 13.21 -19.82
N ARG A 112 -0.81 13.41 -19.38
CA ARG A 112 -1.64 12.34 -18.82
C ARG A 112 -2.04 11.37 -19.93
N LYS A 113 -1.64 10.11 -19.78
CA LYS A 113 -1.94 9.02 -20.74
C LYS A 113 -2.54 7.83 -20.01
N LYS A 114 -3.23 6.99 -20.78
CA LYS A 114 -3.77 5.72 -20.32
C LYS A 114 -2.68 4.72 -19.95
N ASP A 115 -1.61 4.69 -20.74
CA ASP A 115 -0.51 3.76 -20.54
C ASP A 115 0.68 4.47 -19.91
N LEU A 116 1.14 3.97 -18.76
CA LEU A 116 2.29 4.55 -18.05
C LEU A 116 3.55 4.57 -18.93
N LYS A 117 3.73 3.56 -19.79
CA LYS A 117 4.86 3.48 -20.73
C LYS A 117 4.86 4.60 -21.78
N ALA A 118 3.71 5.22 -22.03
CA ALA A 118 3.60 6.35 -22.94
C ALA A 118 3.91 7.70 -22.27
N ILE A 119 4.18 7.71 -20.97
CA ILE A 119 4.53 8.90 -20.20
C ILE A 119 6.05 8.89 -20.01
N PRO A 120 6.79 9.83 -20.64
CA PRO A 120 8.23 9.86 -20.49
C PRO A 120 8.61 10.28 -19.08
N GLU A 121 9.76 9.82 -18.59
CA GLU A 121 10.23 10.15 -17.24
C GLU A 121 10.38 11.67 -17.02
N SER A 122 10.75 12.41 -18.08
CA SER A 122 10.86 13.86 -18.08
C SER A 122 9.52 14.61 -17.94
N ALA A 123 8.39 13.94 -18.15
CA ALA A 123 7.07 14.54 -17.95
C ALA A 123 6.69 14.62 -16.47
N PHE A 124 7.34 13.84 -15.60
CA PHE A 124 7.13 13.95 -14.16
C PHE A 124 7.94 15.13 -13.62
N PRO A 125 7.28 16.21 -13.16
CA PRO A 125 7.99 17.35 -12.62
C PRO A 125 8.66 17.01 -11.30
N THR A 126 9.48 17.94 -10.80
CA THR A 126 10.05 17.85 -9.46
C THR A 126 8.95 17.60 -8.42
N PRO A 127 9.14 16.60 -7.54
CA PRO A 127 8.19 16.32 -6.46
C PRO A 127 7.89 17.55 -5.60
N GLY A 128 6.62 17.76 -5.30
CA GLY A 128 6.08 18.81 -4.44
C GLY A 128 5.05 18.25 -3.47
N ALA A 129 4.26 19.14 -2.88
CA ALA A 129 3.23 18.77 -1.93
C ALA A 129 2.10 17.95 -2.57
N MET A 130 1.40 17.16 -1.77
CA MET A 130 0.22 16.42 -2.21
C MET A 130 -0.86 17.40 -2.75
N PRO A 131 -1.47 17.09 -3.90
CA PRO A 131 -2.49 17.94 -4.49
C PRO A 131 -3.77 17.90 -3.66
N ALA A 132 -4.70 18.81 -3.94
CA ALA A 132 -6.05 18.78 -3.37
C ALA A 132 -6.79 17.49 -3.77
N ILE A 133 -7.76 17.08 -2.94
CA ILE A 133 -8.71 16.03 -3.29
C ILE A 133 -9.33 16.37 -4.66
N PRO A 134 -9.35 15.41 -5.61
CA PRO A 134 -9.93 15.65 -6.92
C PRO A 134 -11.39 16.13 -6.79
N ASP A 135 -11.76 17.10 -7.62
CA ASP A 135 -13.09 17.72 -7.64
C ASP A 135 -13.51 18.44 -6.33
N SER A 136 -12.63 18.54 -5.34
CA SER A 136 -12.89 19.30 -4.11
C SER A 136 -12.69 20.81 -4.30
N LYS A 137 -13.55 21.60 -3.65
CA LYS A 137 -13.50 23.08 -3.69
C LYS A 137 -12.90 23.72 -2.45
N ASP A 138 -12.67 22.96 -1.38
CA ASP A 138 -12.14 23.50 -0.12
C ASP A 138 -10.63 23.32 0.05
N GLY A 139 -9.96 22.78 -0.97
CA GLY A 139 -8.50 22.70 -1.01
C GLY A 139 -7.89 21.71 -0.03
N VAL A 140 -8.67 20.82 0.60
CA VAL A 140 -8.13 19.75 1.44
C VAL A 140 -7.22 18.87 0.58
N SER A 141 -5.96 18.73 1.00
CA SER A 141 -4.98 17.86 0.33
C SER A 141 -5.31 16.38 0.49
N ILE A 142 -4.94 15.61 -0.53
CA ILE A 142 -4.91 14.15 -0.45
C ILE A 142 -3.91 13.75 0.64
N GLU A 143 -4.31 12.84 1.51
CA GLU A 143 -3.41 12.27 2.51
C GLU A 143 -2.32 11.45 1.82
N PRO A 144 -1.05 11.58 2.22
CA PRO A 144 0.03 10.77 1.66
C PRO A 144 -0.21 9.29 1.98
N ILE A 145 0.27 8.42 1.08
CA ILE A 145 0.20 6.99 1.30
C ILE A 145 1.09 6.59 2.48
N ARG A 146 0.49 6.03 3.52
CA ARG A 146 1.21 5.69 4.77
C ARG A 146 1.78 4.28 4.77
N THR A 147 1.25 3.41 3.90
CA THR A 147 1.62 2.00 3.81
C THR A 147 2.33 1.74 2.49
N LYS A 148 3.48 1.07 2.54
CA LYS A 148 4.13 0.55 1.34
C LYS A 148 3.38 -0.70 0.85
N PRO A 149 3.40 -1.00 -0.46
CA PRO A 149 2.94 -2.29 -0.93
C PRO A 149 3.69 -3.38 -0.17
N GLY A 150 2.97 -4.42 0.27
CA GLY A 150 3.62 -5.62 0.80
C GLY A 150 4.50 -6.25 -0.28
N ASP A 151 5.51 -7.00 0.16
CA ASP A 151 6.30 -7.82 -0.75
C ASP A 151 5.38 -8.75 -1.54
N LYS A 152 5.79 -9.11 -2.77
CA LYS A 152 5.10 -10.13 -3.57
C LYS A 152 4.83 -11.33 -2.64
N PRO A 153 3.62 -11.93 -2.64
CA PRO A 153 3.44 -13.19 -1.94
C PRO A 153 4.51 -14.15 -2.47
N GLU A 154 5.50 -14.49 -1.64
CA GLU A 154 6.35 -15.65 -1.91
C GLU A 154 5.39 -16.82 -2.03
N ASP A 155 5.48 -17.58 -3.12
CA ASP A 155 4.65 -18.75 -3.36
C ASP A 155 4.74 -19.63 -2.10
N LEU A 156 3.72 -19.54 -1.24
CA LEU A 156 3.60 -20.45 -0.12
C LEU A 156 3.48 -21.84 -0.77
N PRO A 157 4.37 -22.79 -0.43
CA PRO A 157 4.34 -24.10 -1.06
C PRO A 157 2.93 -24.66 -0.92
N ALA A 158 2.34 -25.08 -2.04
CA ALA A 158 1.03 -25.70 -2.06
C ALA A 158 1.06 -26.90 -1.12
N THR A 159 0.35 -26.80 0.01
CA THR A 159 0.19 -27.91 0.93
C THR A 159 -0.69 -28.95 0.25
N ASN A 160 -0.07 -30.03 -0.21
CA ASN A 160 -0.73 -31.29 -0.57
C ASN A 160 -1.15 -32.04 0.69
#